data_AF-A0A520DBQ1-F1
#
_entry.id   AF-A0A520DBQ1-F1
#
_cell.length_a   1.000
_cell.length_b   1.000
_cell.length_c   1.000
_cell.angle_alpha   90.00
_cell.angle_beta   90.00
_cell.angle_gamma   90.00
#
_symmetry.space_group_name_H-M   'P 1'
#
loop_
_entity.id
_entity.type
_entity.pdbx_description
1 polymer ?
#
loop_
_entity_poly.entity_id
_entity_poly.type
_entity_poly.pdbx_seq_one_letter_code
_entity_poly.pdbx_strand_id
1 'polypeptide(L)'
;MSKFQVNLSNCDNEPIHVPGRVQSHGFLIALDFENIICFCSENIKDFLGVSAENLLEKPLADLEIILNNDVQHDFLTKLLIMANSKRDFAINNPMKL
;
A
#
# COMPACT_ATOMS: atom_id res chain seq x y z
N MET A 1 16.86 7.55 17.34
CA MET A 1 16.37 6.16 17.44
C MET A 1 17.56 5.23 17.51
N SER A 2 17.60 4.33 18.50
CA SER A 2 18.67 3.33 18.64
C SER A 2 18.57 2.30 17.51
N LYS A 3 19.67 2.03 16.82
CA LYS A 3 19.74 1.05 15.72
C LYS A 3 19.67 -0.36 16.33
N PHE A 4 18.58 -1.10 16.14
CA PHE A 4 18.53 -2.52 16.48
C PHE A 4 19.41 -3.27 15.49
N GLN A 5 20.57 -3.75 15.94
CA GLN A 5 21.55 -4.42 15.09
C GLN A 5 21.42 -5.94 15.27
N VAL A 6 20.86 -6.58 14.25
CA VAL A 6 20.57 -8.03 14.25
C VAL A 6 21.83 -8.84 13.98
N ASN A 7 21.98 -9.94 14.70
CA ASN A 7 23.00 -10.96 14.57
C ASN A 7 22.37 -12.36 14.81
N LEU A 8 23.16 -13.43 14.66
CA LEU A 8 22.66 -14.80 14.80
C LEU A 8 22.15 -15.16 16.21
N SER A 9 22.46 -14.34 17.22
CA SER A 9 22.06 -14.56 18.62
C SER A 9 20.84 -13.73 19.03
N ASN A 10 20.33 -12.84 18.18
CA ASN A 10 19.16 -12.00 18.46
C ASN A 10 18.22 -11.83 17.24
N CYS A 11 18.38 -12.67 16.22
CA CYS A 11 17.55 -12.67 15.01
C CYS A 11 16.08 -13.04 15.29
N ASP A 12 15.83 -13.80 16.36
CA ASP A 12 14.51 -14.13 16.89
C ASP A 12 13.77 -12.92 17.46
N ASN A 13 14.51 -11.88 17.88
CA ASN A 13 13.98 -10.67 18.47
C ASN A 13 13.77 -9.55 17.43
N GLU A 14 14.12 -9.77 16.16
CA GLU A 14 13.88 -8.79 15.10
C GLU A 14 12.37 -8.67 14.83
N PRO A 15 11.81 -7.44 14.84
CA PRO A 15 10.41 -7.21 14.48
C PRO A 15 10.22 -7.27 12.96
N ILE A 16 10.47 -8.44 12.37
CA ILE A 16 10.35 -8.69 10.91
C ILE A 16 8.95 -8.43 10.36
N HIS A 17 7.93 -8.43 11.23
CA HIS A 17 6.53 -8.19 10.89
C HIS A 17 6.17 -6.70 10.82
N VAL A 18 7.03 -5.80 11.31
CA VAL A 18 6.85 -4.33 11.21
C VAL A 18 8.16 -3.66 10.79
N PRO A 19 8.68 -3.96 9.59
CA PRO A 19 9.97 -3.41 9.14
C PRO A 19 9.94 -1.89 8.93
N GLY A 20 8.75 -1.28 8.90
CA GLY A 20 8.56 0.16 8.65
C GLY A 20 9.00 0.60 7.26
N ARG A 21 9.21 -0.35 6.34
CA ARG A 21 9.69 -0.14 4.97
C ARG A 21 9.05 -1.16 4.03
N VAL A 22 8.99 -0.80 2.76
CA VAL A 22 8.54 -1.66 1.67
C VAL A 22 9.70 -1.94 0.70
N GLN A 23 9.59 -3.01 -0.08
CA GLN A 23 10.55 -3.26 -1.16
C GLN A 23 10.35 -2.24 -2.28
N SER A 24 11.43 -1.81 -2.93
CA SER A 24 11.41 -0.68 -3.88
C SER A 24 10.80 -0.98 -5.25
N HIS A 25 10.43 -2.24 -5.53
CA HIS A 25 9.87 -2.65 -6.83
C HIS A 25 8.39 -2.25 -7.01
N GLY A 26 7.77 -1.69 -5.96
CA GLY A 26 6.41 -1.18 -5.96
C GLY A 26 6.26 -0.13 -4.87
N PHE A 27 5.05 0.39 -4.69
CA PHE A 27 4.69 1.30 -3.60
C PHE A 27 3.53 0.71 -2.80
N LEU A 28 3.31 1.24 -1.60
CA LEU A 28 2.25 0.82 -0.70
C LEU A 28 1.45 2.03 -0.23
N ILE A 29 0.13 1.88 -0.22
CA ILE A 29 -0.80 2.78 0.45
C ILE A 29 -1.61 1.96 1.46
N ALA A 30 -1.95 2.58 2.59
CA ALA A 30 -2.92 2.02 3.54
C ALA A 30 -4.08 2.99 3.68
N LEU A 31 -5.28 2.42 3.80
CA LEU A 31 -6.53 3.15 3.92
C LEU A 31 -7.15 2.87 5.27
N ASP A 32 -7.88 3.84 5.81
CA ASP A 32 -8.81 3.61 6.91
C ASP A 32 -10.18 3.06 6.41
N PHE A 33 -11.13 2.93 7.33
CA PHE A 33 -12.47 2.42 7.02
C PHE A 33 -13.32 3.36 6.17
N GLU A 34 -12.94 4.63 6.06
CA GLU A 34 -13.60 5.66 5.24
C GLU A 34 -12.89 5.83 3.88
N ASN A 35 -11.93 4.97 3.55
CA ASN A 35 -11.07 5.02 2.36
C ASN A 35 -10.18 6.28 2.29
N ILE A 36 -9.77 6.81 3.44
CA ILE A 36 -8.77 7.88 3.54
C ILE A 36 -7.37 7.28 3.61
N ILE A 37 -6.43 7.84 2.84
CA ILE A 37 -5.04 7.40 2.81
C ILE A 37 -4.34 7.81 4.12
N CYS A 38 -4.09 6.83 4.99
CA CYS A 38 -3.46 7.04 6.30
C CYS A 38 -1.97 6.72 6.31
N PHE A 39 -1.50 5.86 5.39
CA PHE A 39 -0.07 5.62 5.16
C PHE A 39 0.22 5.55 3.67
N CYS A 40 1.39 6.04 3.28
CA CYS A 40 1.88 6.01 1.91
C CYS A 40 3.40 5.86 1.91
N SER A 41 3.95 4.97 1.09
CA SER A 41 5.39 4.79 0.97
C SER A 41 6.02 5.98 0.23
N GLU A 42 7.18 6.44 0.72
CA GLU A 42 7.88 7.62 0.16
C GLU A 42 8.19 7.48 -1.34
N ASN A 43 8.47 6.25 -1.80
CA ASN A 43 8.82 5.96 -3.18
C ASN A 43 7.64 6.05 -4.17
N ILE A 44 6.42 6.34 -3.74
CA ILE A 44 5.27 6.50 -4.63
C ILE A 44 5.50 7.55 -5.72
N LYS A 45 6.34 8.55 -5.42
CA LYS A 45 6.76 9.59 -6.37
C LYS A 45 7.45 9.02 -7.60
N ASP A 46 8.20 7.94 -7.44
CA ASP A 46 8.92 7.31 -8.55
C ASP A 46 7.96 6.58 -9.51
N PHE A 47 6.76 6.22 -9.03
CA PHE A 47 5.75 5.51 -9.82
C PHE A 47 4.70 6.46 -10.41
N LEU A 48 4.25 7.44 -9.62
CA LEU A 48 3.09 8.28 -9.96
C LEU A 48 3.42 9.77 -10.13
N GLY A 49 4.66 10.19 -9.89
CA GLY A 49 5.09 11.59 -9.99
C GLY A 49 4.55 12.51 -8.89
N VAL A 50 3.76 11.99 -7.95
CA VAL A 50 3.19 12.70 -6.80
C VAL A 50 3.89 12.26 -5.51
N SER A 51 4.14 13.19 -4.59
CA SER A 51 4.77 12.85 -3.32
C SER A 51 3.77 12.24 -2.33
N ALA A 52 4.26 11.45 -1.37
CA ALA A 52 3.42 10.82 -0.36
C ALA A 52 2.64 11.85 0.47
N GLU A 53 3.25 12.99 0.78
CA GLU A 53 2.66 14.07 1.59
C GLU A 53 1.44 14.69 0.90
N ASN A 54 1.40 14.71 -0.42
CA ASN A 54 0.26 15.22 -1.18
C ASN A 54 -0.93 14.24 -1.18
N LEU A 55 -0.69 12.97 -0.86
CA LEU A 55 -1.70 11.90 -0.84
C LEU A 55 -2.20 11.58 0.57
N LEU A 56 -1.41 11.83 1.60
CA LEU A 56 -1.84 11.59 2.99
C LEU A 56 -3.08 12.43 3.32
N GLU A 57 -3.98 11.83 4.10
CA GLU A 57 -5.26 12.42 4.52
C GLU A 57 -6.20 12.77 3.35
N LYS A 58 -5.93 12.24 2.14
CA LYS A 58 -6.81 12.36 0.98
C LYS A 58 -7.69 11.13 0.80
N PRO A 59 -8.89 11.29 0.23
CA PRO A 59 -9.70 10.15 -0.20
C PRO A 59 -8.99 9.35 -1.29
N LEU A 60 -9.24 8.04 -1.34
CA LEU A 60 -8.75 7.15 -2.40
C LEU A 60 -9.11 7.65 -3.81
N ALA A 61 -10.25 8.34 -3.97
CA ALA A 61 -10.68 8.92 -5.24
C ALA A 61 -9.65 9.90 -5.84
N ASP A 62 -8.93 10.65 -5.01
CA ASP A 62 -7.89 11.58 -5.47
C ASP A 62 -6.73 10.81 -6.13
N LEU A 63 -6.40 9.63 -5.60
CA LEU A 63 -5.39 8.75 -6.19
C LEU A 63 -5.88 8.14 -7.51
N GLU A 64 -7.16 7.76 -7.62
CA GLU A 64 -7.73 7.23 -8.87
C GLU A 64 -7.59 8.25 -10.02
N ILE A 65 -7.78 9.54 -9.74
CA ILE A 65 -7.59 10.61 -10.73
C ILE A 65 -6.14 10.68 -11.23
N ILE A 66 -5.17 10.43 -10.35
CA ILE A 66 -3.73 10.46 -10.68
C ILE A 66 -3.32 9.23 -11.49
N LEU A 67 -3.93 8.07 -11.21
CA LEU A 67 -3.63 6.80 -11.89
C LEU A 67 -4.09 6.76 -13.36
N ASN A 68 -4.82 7.78 -13.82
CA ASN A 68 -5.49 7.94 -15.12
C ASN A 68 -4.80 7.24 -16.32
N ASN A 69 -5.13 5.97 -16.50
CA ASN A 69 -4.74 5.14 -17.64
C ASN A 69 -5.95 4.26 -18.01
N ASP A 70 -6.93 4.78 -18.74
CA ASP A 70 -8.08 4.01 -19.29
C ASP A 70 -8.90 3.18 -18.28
N VAL A 71 -8.73 3.38 -16.97
CA VAL A 71 -9.43 2.64 -15.93
C VAL A 71 -10.79 3.30 -15.68
N GLN A 72 -11.85 2.50 -15.71
CA GLN A 72 -13.22 2.96 -15.36
C GLN A 72 -13.22 3.70 -14.02
N HIS A 73 -13.98 4.80 -13.91
CA HIS A 73 -14.18 5.52 -12.66
C HIS A 73 -14.60 4.55 -11.52
N ASP A 74 -14.09 4.80 -10.31
CA ASP A 74 -14.32 4.04 -9.08
C ASP A 74 -13.73 2.62 -9.08
N PHE A 75 -12.74 2.32 -9.91
CA PHE A 75 -12.18 0.97 -10.00
C PHE A 75 -11.54 0.49 -8.70
N LEU A 76 -10.71 1.30 -8.03
CA LEU A 76 -10.07 0.90 -6.78
C LEU A 76 -11.12 0.74 -5.69
N THR A 77 -12.10 1.64 -5.65
CA THR A 77 -13.23 1.53 -4.73
C THR A 77 -14.02 0.22 -4.94
N LYS A 78 -14.32 -0.14 -6.19
CA LYS A 78 -14.98 -1.43 -6.54
C LYS A 78 -14.11 -2.63 -6.17
N LEU A 79 -12.80 -2.54 -6.38
CA LEU A 79 -11.85 -3.58 -6.02
C LEU A 79 -11.84 -3.82 -4.50
N LEU A 80 -11.86 -2.76 -3.68
CA LEU A 80 -11.92 -2.86 -2.22
C LEU A 80 -13.24 -3.47 -1.75
N ILE A 81 -14.37 -3.04 -2.32
CA ILE A 81 -15.70 -3.63 -2.03
C ILE A 81 -15.69 -5.12 -2.35
N MET A 82 -15.12 -5.51 -3.50
CA MET A 82 -15.02 -6.91 -3.89
C MET A 82 -14.12 -7.70 -2.93
N ALA A 83 -12.96 -7.16 -2.54
CA ALA A 83 -12.05 -7.80 -1.60
C ALA A 83 -12.72 -8.05 -0.23
N ASN A 84 -13.55 -7.11 0.25
CA ASN A 84 -14.29 -7.25 1.51
C ASN A 84 -15.48 -8.23 1.46
N SER A 85 -15.90 -8.68 0.27
CA SER A 85 -17.12 -9.49 0.08
C SER A 85 -17.01 -10.98 0.44
N LYS A 86 -16.02 -11.38 1.27
CA LYS A 86 -15.78 -12.76 1.77
C LYS A 86 -15.40 -13.81 0.71
N ARG A 87 -14.78 -13.41 -0.41
CA ARG A 87 -14.15 -14.36 -1.34
C ARG A 87 -12.65 -14.46 -1.07
N ASP A 88 -12.14 -15.68 -1.19
CA ASP A 88 -10.72 -16.00 -1.05
C ASP A 88 -9.87 -15.04 -1.90
N PHE A 89 -8.94 -14.31 -1.26
CA PHE A 89 -8.08 -13.31 -1.91
C PHE A 89 -7.30 -13.89 -3.10
N ALA A 90 -7.09 -15.22 -3.10
CA ALA A 90 -6.48 -15.95 -4.20
C ALA A 90 -7.17 -15.71 -5.56
N ILE A 91 -8.48 -15.43 -5.57
CA ILE A 91 -9.24 -15.20 -6.81
C ILE A 91 -8.85 -13.87 -7.46
N ASN A 92 -8.44 -12.88 -6.66
CA ASN A 92 -8.15 -11.52 -7.13
C ASN A 92 -6.66 -11.26 -7.31
N ASN A 93 -5.79 -12.23 -7.00
CA ASN A 93 -4.36 -12.10 -7.20
C ASN A 93 -4.00 -12.31 -8.68
N PRO A 94 -3.50 -11.28 -9.40
CA PRO A 94 -3.09 -11.42 -10.79
C PRO A 94 -1.85 -12.32 -10.94
N MET A 95 -1.08 -12.51 -9.87
CA MET A 95 0.07 -13.39 -9.79
C MET A 95 -0.36 -14.71 -9.15
N LYS A 96 -0.93 -15.62 -9.96
CA LYS A 96 -1.10 -17.02 -9.53
C LYS A 96 0.30 -17.61 -9.32
N LEU A 97 0.63 -17.95 -8.08
CA LEU A 97 1.75 -18.85 -7.75
C LEU A 97 1.34 -20.30 -8.06
#